data_AF-I9DS10-F1
#
_entry.id   AF-I9DS10-F1
#
_cell.length_a   1.000
_cell.length_b   1.000
_cell.length_c   1.000
_cell.angle_alpha   90.00
_cell.angle_beta   90.00
_cell.angle_gamma   90.00
#
_symmetry.space_group_name_H-M   'P 1'
#
loop_
_entity.id
_entity.type
_entity.pdbx_description
1 polymer ?
#
loop_
_entity_poly.entity_id
_entity_poly.type
_entity_poly.pdbx_seq_one_letter_code
_entity_poly.pdbx_strand_id
1 'polypeptide(L)'
;MHQEDIALYSAMQTIKLRQLLTMPLRKFRHESEFAAFVRGEMKRLYKNQSLSRRTLKYFDDVLCPTRSGFIPRWQNRFQRYLEIQAIVSACKDKTTEQRLQLFFTAMKNQDFAVQFGHSDQLEFDEVESAKVLNQGFVGMAQSEVEKLQRNGLREDTYLTYYLGADDENAELRLTRSLQSLGFNFYFDAASNNGKLERGIFAYIVVVSFAEQLLPARHQPPGDKKVVIQSMLATQTKVA
;
A
#
# COMPACT_ATOMS: atom_id res chain seq x y z
N MET A 1 -2.69 0.40 4.17
CA MET A 1 -2.56 -0.91 4.83
C MET A 1 -3.73 -1.70 4.30
N HIS A 2 -3.49 -2.85 3.67
CA HIS A 2 -4.60 -3.64 3.13
C HIS A 2 -5.47 -4.16 4.29
N GLN A 3 -6.74 -4.52 4.04
CA GLN A 3 -7.66 -4.98 5.10
C GLN A 3 -7.09 -6.15 5.92
N GLU A 4 -6.41 -7.09 5.27
CA GLU A 4 -5.72 -8.22 5.89
C GLU A 4 -4.50 -7.79 6.69
N ASP A 5 -3.79 -6.73 6.31
CA ASP A 5 -2.69 -6.17 7.12
C ASP A 5 -3.23 -5.62 8.44
N ILE A 6 -4.38 -4.94 8.43
CA ILE A 6 -5.00 -4.39 9.64
C ILE A 6 -5.43 -5.52 10.58
N ALA A 7 -6.10 -6.52 10.02
CA ALA A 7 -6.52 -7.69 10.78
C ALA A 7 -5.32 -8.50 11.31
N LEU A 8 -4.27 -8.65 10.51
CA LEU A 8 -3.02 -9.28 10.93
C LEU A 8 -2.36 -8.46 12.04
N TYR A 9 -2.26 -7.14 11.90
CA TYR A 9 -1.67 -6.27 12.91
C TYR A 9 -2.36 -6.38 14.27
N SER A 10 -3.70 -6.32 14.28
CA SER A 10 -4.50 -6.52 15.49
C SER A 10 -4.23 -7.89 16.15
N ALA A 11 -4.12 -8.94 15.34
CA ALA A 11 -3.74 -10.26 15.82
C ALA A 11 -2.32 -10.29 16.41
N MET A 12 -1.34 -9.66 15.73
CA MET A 12 0.04 -9.58 16.22
C MET A 12 0.12 -8.85 17.56
N GLN A 13 -0.59 -7.72 17.73
CA GLN A 13 -0.67 -7.01 19.00
C GLN A 13 -1.27 -7.88 20.11
N THR A 14 -2.37 -8.58 19.81
CA THR A 14 -3.04 -9.48 20.75
C THR A 14 -2.12 -10.62 21.19
N ILE A 15 -1.39 -11.22 20.25
CA ILE A 15 -0.44 -12.30 20.51
C ILE A 15 0.74 -11.78 21.33
N LYS A 16 1.26 -10.59 21.01
CA LYS A 16 2.35 -9.96 21.76
C LYS A 16 1.93 -9.63 23.19
N LEU A 17 0.74 -9.05 23.37
CA LEU A 17 0.19 -8.74 24.69
C LEU A 17 0.02 -10.02 25.51
N ARG A 18 -0.52 -11.08 24.91
CA ARG A 18 -0.64 -12.37 25.57
C ARG A 18 0.71 -12.95 25.95
N GLN A 19 1.70 -12.89 25.06
CA GLN A 19 3.06 -13.33 25.37
C GLN A 19 3.61 -12.60 26.61
N LEU A 20 3.41 -11.29 26.71
CA LEU A 20 3.83 -10.48 27.85
C LEU A 20 3.08 -10.83 29.14
N LEU A 21 1.75 -11.00 29.07
CA LEU A 21 0.90 -11.22 30.25
C LEU A 21 0.92 -12.65 30.76
N THR A 22 0.96 -13.63 29.87
CA THR A 22 0.79 -15.05 30.23
C THR A 22 2.10 -15.82 30.24
N MET A 23 3.15 -15.30 29.61
CA MET A 23 4.42 -16.01 29.41
C MET A 23 5.67 -15.14 29.64
N PRO A 24 5.75 -14.31 30.70
CA PRO A 24 6.88 -13.39 30.90
C PRO A 24 8.24 -14.11 31.03
N LEU A 25 8.25 -15.39 31.41
CA LEU A 25 9.46 -16.21 31.59
C LEU A 25 9.68 -17.26 30.50
N ARG A 26 8.76 -17.41 29.54
CA ARG A 26 8.90 -18.47 28.51
C ARG A 26 9.96 -18.03 27.49
N LYS A 27 11.16 -18.57 27.62
CA LYS A 27 12.21 -18.46 26.61
C LYS A 27 11.96 -19.52 25.54
N PHE A 28 11.62 -19.09 24.33
CA PHE A 28 11.62 -19.98 23.17
C PHE A 28 13.07 -20.35 22.89
N ARG A 29 13.40 -21.65 23.00
CA ARG A 29 14.76 -22.15 22.79
C ARG A 29 15.09 -22.27 21.31
N HIS A 30 14.05 -22.50 20.51
CA HIS A 30 14.16 -22.66 19.06
C HIS A 30 13.11 -21.83 18.33
N GLU A 31 13.44 -21.41 17.11
CA GLU A 31 12.54 -20.65 16.25
C GLU A 31 11.23 -21.40 15.94
N SER A 32 11.29 -22.73 15.81
CA SER A 32 10.13 -23.58 15.59
C SER A 32 9.13 -23.54 16.75
N GLU A 33 9.60 -23.39 18.00
CA GLU A 33 8.73 -23.25 19.17
C GLU A 33 7.96 -21.94 19.15
N PHE A 34 8.64 -20.85 18.78
CA PHE A 34 8.00 -19.54 18.62
C PHE A 34 6.98 -19.57 17.48
N ALA A 35 7.34 -20.15 16.34
CA ALA A 35 6.43 -20.30 15.20
C ALA A 35 5.19 -21.13 15.55
N ALA A 36 5.37 -22.25 16.27
CA ALA A 36 4.26 -23.09 16.72
C ALA A 36 3.34 -22.34 17.69
N PHE A 37 3.90 -21.56 18.62
CA PHE A 37 3.14 -20.72 19.53
C PHE A 37 2.30 -19.68 18.78
N VAL A 38 2.93 -18.89 17.90
CA VAL A 38 2.23 -17.85 17.14
C VAL A 38 1.13 -18.45 16.27
N ARG A 39 1.41 -19.56 15.56
CA ARG A 39 0.42 -20.25 14.74
C ARG A 39 -0.74 -20.82 15.58
N GLY A 40 -0.44 -21.32 16.78
CA GLY A 40 -1.44 -21.77 17.75
C GLY A 40 -2.38 -20.64 18.18
N GLU A 41 -1.82 -19.48 18.49
CA GLU A 41 -2.60 -18.30 18.84
C GLU A 41 -3.42 -17.75 17.66
N MET A 42 -2.87 -17.72 16.45
CA MET A 42 -3.62 -17.34 15.25
C MET A 42 -4.82 -18.26 15.02
N LYS A 43 -4.65 -19.58 15.16
CA LYS A 43 -5.75 -20.55 15.09
C LYS A 43 -6.79 -20.33 16.20
N ARG A 44 -6.36 -19.95 17.40
CA ARG A 44 -7.27 -19.63 18.51
C ARG A 44 -8.08 -18.36 18.21
N LEU A 45 -7.45 -17.30 17.70
CA LEU A 45 -8.15 -16.08 17.29
C LEU A 45 -9.18 -16.36 16.18
N TYR A 46 -8.85 -17.25 15.23
CA TYR A 46 -9.79 -17.72 14.23
C TYR A 46 -10.98 -18.49 14.84
N LYS A 47 -10.71 -19.45 15.75
CA LYS A 47 -11.77 -20.20 16.46
C LYS A 47 -12.70 -19.28 17.26
N ASN A 48 -12.14 -18.21 17.84
CA ASN A 48 -12.88 -17.20 18.58
C ASN A 48 -13.56 -16.15 17.69
N GLN A 49 -13.54 -16.34 16.36
CA GLN A 49 -14.13 -15.44 15.37
C GLN A 49 -13.56 -14.00 15.38
N SER A 50 -12.43 -13.77 16.04
CA SER A 50 -11.72 -12.48 16.05
C SER A 50 -10.86 -12.29 14.79
N LEU A 51 -10.69 -13.33 13.99
CA LEU A 51 -9.88 -13.34 12.78
C LEU A 51 -10.58 -14.14 11.69
N SER A 52 -10.56 -13.64 10.44
CA SER A 52 -11.21 -14.30 9.31
C SER A 52 -10.34 -15.42 8.73
N ARG A 53 -10.94 -16.38 8.01
CA ARG A 53 -10.19 -17.42 7.26
C ARG A 53 -9.22 -16.80 6.25
N ARG A 54 -9.62 -15.68 5.62
CA ARG A 54 -8.80 -14.95 4.64
C ARG A 54 -7.54 -14.38 5.28
N THR A 55 -7.66 -13.76 6.46
CA THR A 55 -6.53 -13.26 7.23
C THR A 55 -5.59 -14.38 7.68
N LEU A 56 -6.13 -15.55 8.06
CA LEU A 56 -5.31 -16.69 8.46
C LEU A 56 -4.49 -17.23 7.28
N LYS A 57 -5.11 -17.32 6.10
CA LYS A 57 -4.42 -17.68 4.86
C LYS A 57 -3.33 -16.65 4.53
N TYR A 58 -3.66 -15.36 4.60
CA TYR A 58 -2.70 -14.27 4.36
C TYR A 58 -1.50 -14.33 5.31
N PHE A 59 -1.71 -14.63 6.59
CA PHE A 59 -0.63 -14.87 7.56
C PHE A 59 0.29 -16.01 7.13
N ASP A 60 -0.28 -17.16 6.75
CA ASP A 60 0.51 -18.32 6.32
C ASP A 60 1.30 -18.01 5.04
N ASP A 61 0.70 -17.29 4.07
CA ASP A 61 1.31 -16.92 2.81
C ASP A 61 2.45 -15.89 3.01
N VAL A 62 2.21 -14.83 3.79
CA VAL A 62 3.13 -13.69 3.91
C VAL A 62 4.25 -13.93 4.90
N LEU A 63 3.97 -14.59 6.03
CA LEU A 63 4.96 -14.79 7.09
C LEU A 63 5.60 -16.19 7.05
N CYS A 64 5.02 -17.14 6.29
CA CYS A 64 5.57 -18.48 6.10
C CYS A 64 6.08 -19.10 7.43
N PRO A 65 5.22 -19.31 8.43
CA PRO A 65 5.65 -19.72 9.78
C PRO A 65 6.33 -21.09 9.83
N THR A 66 6.19 -21.91 8.79
CA THR A 66 6.84 -23.22 8.67
C THR A 66 8.26 -23.16 8.12
N ARG A 67 8.70 -22.00 7.61
CA ARG A 67 10.05 -21.80 7.04
C ARG A 67 10.98 -21.14 8.06
N SER A 68 12.28 -21.42 7.97
CA SER A 68 13.31 -20.74 8.77
C SER A 68 13.26 -19.21 8.58
N GLY A 69 13.69 -18.45 9.58
CA GLY A 69 13.64 -16.98 9.58
C GLY A 69 12.25 -16.41 9.85
N PHE A 70 11.35 -17.17 10.47
CA PHE A 70 10.06 -16.69 10.92
C PHE A 70 10.16 -15.58 11.97
N ILE A 71 11.04 -15.70 12.97
CA ILE A 71 11.22 -14.67 14.01
C ILE A 71 11.54 -13.31 13.38
N PRO A 72 12.58 -13.18 12.54
CA PRO A 72 12.88 -11.88 11.93
C PRO A 72 11.76 -11.41 11.00
N ARG A 73 11.09 -12.28 10.22
CA ARG A 73 9.91 -11.87 9.41
C ARG A 73 8.78 -11.33 10.27
N TRP A 74 8.44 -12.01 11.36
CA TRP A 74 7.41 -11.60 12.31
C TRP A 74 7.75 -10.25 12.96
N GLN A 75 8.96 -10.11 13.49
CA GLN A 75 9.42 -8.88 14.14
C GLN A 75 9.45 -7.71 13.16
N ASN A 76 10.03 -7.89 11.98
CA ASN A 76 10.10 -6.85 10.95
C ASN A 76 8.70 -6.41 10.50
N ARG A 77 7.78 -7.36 10.29
CA ARG A 77 6.40 -7.04 9.92
C ARG A 77 5.68 -6.29 11.05
N PHE A 78 5.84 -6.72 12.29
CA PHE A 78 5.21 -6.07 13.44
C PHE A 78 5.74 -4.64 13.64
N GLN A 79 7.06 -4.49 13.58
CA GLN A 79 7.71 -3.19 13.66
C GLN A 79 7.23 -2.26 12.54
N ARG A 80 7.08 -2.80 11.32
CA ARG A 80 6.55 -2.02 10.21
C ARG A 80 5.12 -1.52 10.45
N TYR A 81 4.25 -2.34 11.04
CA TYR A 81 2.89 -1.90 11.38
C TYR A 81 2.87 -0.86 12.51
N LEU A 82 3.76 -0.96 13.50
CA LEU A 82 3.92 0.05 14.54
C LEU A 82 4.34 1.40 13.95
N GLU A 83 5.31 1.39 13.03
CA GLU A 83 5.73 2.58 12.28
C GLU A 83 4.53 3.20 11.55
N ILE A 84 3.79 2.40 10.77
CA ILE A 84 2.60 2.87 10.05
C ILE A 84 1.57 3.48 11.01
N GLN A 85 1.30 2.85 12.16
CA GLN A 85 0.36 3.39 13.14
C GLN A 85 0.84 4.73 13.73
N ALA A 86 2.12 4.83 14.08
CA ALA A 86 2.71 6.06 14.59
C ALA A 86 2.60 7.20 13.57
N ILE A 87 2.86 6.88 12.30
CA ILE A 87 2.73 7.79 11.16
C ILE A 87 1.28 8.24 10.95
N VAL A 88 0.32 7.32 10.94
CA VAL A 88 -1.11 7.64 10.82
C VAL A 88 -1.55 8.57 11.95
N SER A 89 -1.01 8.36 13.15
CA SER A 89 -1.30 9.22 14.32
C SER A 89 -0.68 10.61 14.17
N ALA A 90 0.59 10.70 13.75
CA ALA A 90 1.30 11.96 13.51
C ALA A 90 0.70 12.77 12.32
N CYS A 91 0.05 12.07 11.41
CA CYS A 91 -0.58 12.63 10.22
C CYS A 91 -2.08 12.88 10.38
N LYS A 92 -2.67 12.60 11.56
CA LYS A 92 -4.12 12.62 11.77
C LYS A 92 -4.78 13.96 11.44
N ASP A 93 -4.11 15.05 11.78
CA ASP A 93 -4.61 16.42 11.57
C ASP A 93 -4.11 17.04 10.26
N LYS A 94 -3.42 16.26 9.43
CA LYS A 94 -2.87 16.73 8.14
C LYS A 94 -3.78 16.35 6.99
N THR A 95 -4.02 17.31 6.09
CA THR A 95 -4.70 17.02 4.84
C THR A 95 -3.83 16.13 3.95
N THR A 96 -4.45 15.43 3.01
CA THR A 96 -3.74 14.63 2.01
C THR A 96 -2.70 15.44 1.24
N GLU A 97 -3.04 16.67 0.85
CA GLU A 97 -2.13 17.59 0.18
C GLU A 97 -0.92 17.94 1.06
N GLN A 98 -1.14 18.27 2.33
CA GLN A 98 -0.04 18.54 3.29
C GLN A 98 0.89 17.34 3.45
N ARG A 99 0.33 16.12 3.47
CA ARG A 99 1.12 14.89 3.53
C ARG A 99 1.93 14.65 2.26
N LEU A 100 1.39 14.98 1.08
CA LEU A 100 2.13 14.94 -0.18
C LEU A 100 3.25 15.98 -0.24
N GLN A 101 3.02 17.20 0.22
CA GLN A 101 4.06 18.23 0.30
C GLN A 101 5.21 17.81 1.23
N LEU A 102 4.90 17.19 2.37
CA LEU A 102 5.92 16.61 3.25
C LEU A 102 6.68 15.46 2.57
N PHE A 103 6.00 14.69 1.71
CA PHE A 103 6.63 13.61 0.96
C PHE A 103 7.64 14.16 -0.03
N PHE A 104 7.25 15.13 -0.84
CA PHE A 104 8.14 15.79 -1.79
C PHE A 104 9.32 16.46 -1.08
N THR A 105 9.10 17.05 0.10
CA THR A 105 10.18 17.61 0.92
C THR A 105 11.15 16.52 1.41
N ALA A 106 10.63 15.38 1.89
CA ALA A 106 11.45 14.27 2.34
C ALA A 106 12.28 13.66 1.20
N MET A 107 11.71 13.54 0.00
CA MET A 107 12.42 13.04 -1.17
C MET A 107 13.51 14.01 -1.63
N LYS A 108 13.23 15.33 -1.59
CA LYS A 108 14.24 16.36 -1.87
C LYS A 108 15.42 16.28 -0.90
N ASN A 109 15.17 16.02 0.39
CA ASN A 109 16.19 15.82 1.41
C ASN A 109 16.98 14.50 1.27
N GLN A 110 16.46 13.56 0.47
CA GLN A 110 17.14 12.32 0.09
C GLN A 110 17.80 12.42 -1.30
N ASP A 111 18.05 13.65 -1.75
CA ASP A 111 18.69 13.99 -3.01
C ASP A 111 17.96 13.56 -4.28
N PHE A 112 16.65 13.27 -4.21
CA PHE A 112 15.85 13.13 -5.43
C PHE A 112 15.65 14.50 -6.10
N ALA A 113 15.58 14.50 -7.42
CA ALA A 113 14.97 15.59 -8.16
C ALA A 113 13.46 15.58 -7.90
N VAL A 114 12.88 16.76 -7.65
CA VAL A 114 11.49 16.89 -7.20
C VAL A 114 10.79 18.00 -7.98
N GLN A 115 9.68 17.66 -8.65
CA GLN A 115 8.82 18.63 -9.33
C GLN A 115 7.34 18.37 -9.02
N PHE A 116 6.73 19.27 -8.26
CA PHE A 116 5.29 19.24 -7.95
C PHE A 116 4.53 20.14 -8.93
N GLY A 117 3.68 19.55 -9.76
CA GLY A 117 2.97 20.27 -10.83
C GLY A 117 3.80 20.43 -12.10
N HIS A 118 4.39 19.33 -12.60
CA HIS A 118 5.15 19.37 -13.85
C HIS A 118 4.24 19.32 -15.09
N SER A 119 4.73 19.83 -16.23
CA SER A 119 4.12 19.66 -17.55
C SER A 119 4.26 18.21 -18.05
N ASP A 120 3.47 17.85 -19.06
CA ASP A 120 3.57 16.51 -19.68
C ASP A 120 4.96 16.24 -20.27
N GLN A 121 5.65 17.30 -20.69
CA GLN A 121 7.07 17.26 -21.06
C GLN A 121 7.91 17.64 -19.84
N LEU A 122 8.70 16.69 -19.35
CA LEU A 122 9.70 16.92 -18.31
C LEU A 122 10.96 17.47 -18.95
N GLU A 123 11.38 18.66 -18.52
CA GLU A 123 12.64 19.28 -18.91
C GLU A 123 13.53 19.41 -17.67
N PHE A 124 14.81 19.07 -17.86
CA PHE A 124 15.84 19.14 -16.83
C PHE A 124 17.07 19.83 -17.42
N ASP A 125 17.71 20.71 -16.66
CA ASP A 125 19.01 21.23 -17.05
C ASP A 125 20.11 20.15 -16.90
N GLU A 126 21.36 20.46 -17.27
CA GLU A 126 22.47 19.50 -17.17
C GLU A 126 22.71 19.01 -15.73
N VAL A 127 22.50 19.87 -14.74
CA VAL A 127 22.74 19.57 -13.32
C VAL A 127 21.61 18.69 -12.78
N GLU A 128 20.36 19.03 -13.08
CA GLU A 128 19.18 18.24 -12.73
C GLU A 128 19.18 16.90 -13.45
N SER A 129 19.58 16.84 -14.71
CA SER A 129 19.69 15.59 -15.48
C SER A 129 20.68 14.64 -14.81
N ALA A 130 21.86 15.12 -14.42
CA ALA A 130 22.83 14.32 -13.68
C ALA A 130 22.25 13.84 -12.33
N LYS A 131 21.45 14.67 -11.65
CA LYS A 131 20.78 14.30 -10.41
C LYS A 131 19.71 13.23 -10.61
N VAL A 132 18.85 13.38 -11.63
CA VAL A 132 17.80 12.42 -11.98
C VAL A 132 18.41 11.05 -12.28
N LEU A 133 19.45 11.01 -13.12
CA LEU A 133 20.09 9.75 -13.53
C LEU A 133 20.77 9.04 -12.35
N ASN A 134 21.45 9.78 -11.48
CA ASN A 134 22.23 9.19 -10.38
C ASN A 134 21.41 8.90 -9.12
N GLN A 135 20.44 9.77 -8.77
CA GLN A 135 19.72 9.72 -7.50
C GLN A 135 18.23 9.36 -7.66
N GLY A 136 17.63 9.76 -8.78
CA GLY A 136 16.22 9.54 -9.08
C GLY A 136 15.39 10.82 -9.16
N PHE A 137 14.15 10.64 -9.61
CA PHE A 137 13.15 11.70 -9.73
C PHE A 137 11.84 11.27 -9.07
N VAL A 138 11.14 12.24 -8.51
CA VAL A 138 9.75 12.09 -8.15
C VAL A 138 8.95 13.36 -8.45
N GLY A 139 7.77 13.21 -9.02
CA GLY A 139 6.94 14.33 -9.40
C GLY A 139 5.47 13.99 -9.49
N MET A 140 4.67 15.03 -9.71
CA MET A 140 3.24 14.91 -9.99
C MET A 140 2.90 15.87 -11.11
N ALA A 141 2.20 15.39 -12.13
CA ALA A 141 1.77 16.21 -13.25
C ALA A 141 0.77 17.26 -12.78
N GLN A 142 0.75 18.44 -13.41
CA GLN A 142 -0.15 19.53 -13.06
C GLN A 142 -1.63 19.09 -13.10
N SER A 143 -2.00 18.27 -14.08
CA SER A 143 -3.33 17.66 -14.20
C SER A 143 -3.72 16.80 -12.98
N GLU A 144 -2.77 16.05 -12.43
CA GLU A 144 -2.95 15.22 -11.23
C GLU A 144 -3.03 16.07 -9.95
N VAL A 145 -2.27 17.17 -9.88
CA VAL A 145 -2.39 18.17 -8.79
C VAL A 145 -3.79 18.78 -8.77
N GLU A 146 -4.29 19.22 -9.92
CA GLU A 146 -5.64 19.79 -10.04
C GLU A 146 -6.74 18.78 -9.73
N LYS A 147 -6.53 17.51 -10.09
CA LYS A 147 -7.43 16.40 -9.75
C LYS A 147 -7.47 16.16 -8.24
N LEU A 148 -6.31 16.13 -7.60
CA LEU A 148 -6.19 16.02 -6.15
C LEU A 148 -6.92 17.17 -5.42
N GLN A 149 -6.75 18.40 -5.89
CA GLN A 149 -7.40 19.57 -5.30
C GLN A 149 -8.93 19.54 -5.44
N ARG A 150 -9.45 19.00 -6.55
CA ARG A 150 -10.90 18.87 -6.80
C ARG A 150 -11.55 17.71 -6.05
N ASN A 151 -10.94 16.53 -6.13
CA ASN A 151 -11.57 15.27 -5.75
C ASN A 151 -10.87 14.55 -4.58
N GLY A 152 -9.74 15.05 -4.11
CA GLY A 152 -8.87 14.31 -3.20
C GLY A 152 -8.28 13.06 -3.86
N LEU A 153 -7.93 12.05 -3.07
CA LEU A 153 -7.44 10.75 -3.55
C LEU A 153 -8.59 9.74 -3.81
N ARG A 154 -9.80 10.25 -4.09
CA ARG A 154 -10.98 9.41 -4.38
C ARG A 154 -10.92 8.77 -5.77
N GLU A 155 -10.12 9.34 -6.65
CA GLU A 155 -9.81 8.83 -7.98
C GLU A 155 -8.33 8.46 -8.01
N ASP A 156 -7.94 7.54 -8.89
CA ASP A 156 -6.54 7.09 -8.99
C ASP A 156 -5.62 8.28 -9.29
N THR A 157 -4.82 8.71 -8.31
CA THR A 157 -3.87 9.81 -8.48
C THR A 157 -2.49 9.25 -8.77
N TYR A 158 -1.87 9.76 -9.83
CA TYR A 158 -0.60 9.24 -10.34
C TYR A 158 0.58 10.08 -9.85
N LEU A 159 1.60 9.38 -9.37
CA LEU A 159 2.91 9.94 -9.05
C LEU A 159 3.91 9.47 -10.11
N THR A 160 4.57 10.41 -10.77
CA THR A 160 5.65 10.16 -11.72
C THR A 160 6.93 9.88 -10.94
N TYR A 161 7.69 8.87 -11.35
CA TYR A 161 8.97 8.57 -10.73
C TYR A 161 10.00 8.11 -11.77
N TYR A 162 11.27 8.27 -11.41
CA TYR A 162 12.42 7.65 -12.07
C TYR A 162 13.34 7.10 -10.98
N LEU A 163 13.75 5.84 -11.10
CA LEU A 163 14.77 5.26 -10.24
C LEU A 163 16.04 5.05 -11.07
N GLY A 164 17.15 5.63 -10.62
CA GLY A 164 18.46 5.40 -11.21
C GLY A 164 18.79 3.91 -11.23
N ALA A 165 19.45 3.45 -12.30
CA ALA A 165 19.80 2.05 -12.46
C ALA A 165 20.73 1.56 -11.33
N ASP A 166 21.64 2.43 -10.89
CA ASP A 166 22.73 2.10 -9.96
C ASP A 166 22.38 2.27 -8.48
N ASP A 167 21.24 2.91 -8.16
CA ASP A 167 20.82 3.06 -6.77
C ASP A 167 19.91 1.90 -6.33
N GLU A 168 20.51 0.90 -5.71
CA GLU A 168 19.80 -0.28 -5.19
C GLU A 168 18.71 0.09 -4.15
N ASN A 169 18.90 1.19 -3.42
CA ASN A 169 18.03 1.59 -2.30
C ASN A 169 16.97 2.63 -2.69
N ALA A 170 16.99 3.19 -3.90
CA ALA A 170 16.06 4.24 -4.32
C ALA A 170 14.59 3.82 -4.19
N GLU A 171 14.27 2.60 -4.61
CA GLU A 171 12.93 2.00 -4.44
C GLU A 171 12.52 1.93 -2.96
N LEU A 172 13.43 1.45 -2.09
CA LEU A 172 13.14 1.36 -0.66
C LEU A 172 12.92 2.74 -0.04
N ARG A 173 13.71 3.75 -0.43
CA ARG A 173 13.57 5.13 0.05
C ARG A 173 12.24 5.73 -0.40
N LEU A 174 11.90 5.63 -1.68
CA LEU A 174 10.63 6.13 -2.23
C LEU A 174 9.43 5.49 -1.53
N THR A 175 9.39 4.15 -1.49
CA THR A 175 8.26 3.39 -0.92
C THR A 175 8.14 3.61 0.59
N ARG A 176 9.26 3.68 1.33
CA ARG A 176 9.23 4.03 2.75
C ARG A 176 8.74 5.44 2.97
N SER A 177 9.21 6.43 2.22
CA SER A 177 8.80 7.84 2.37
C SER A 177 7.30 8.02 2.14
N LEU A 178 6.72 7.39 1.11
CA LEU A 178 5.27 7.40 0.86
C LEU A 178 4.50 6.80 2.05
N GLN A 179 4.88 5.60 2.46
CA GLN A 179 4.23 4.91 3.57
C GLN A 179 4.41 5.67 4.90
N SER A 180 5.52 6.39 5.06
CA SER A 180 5.80 7.25 6.21
C SER A 180 4.95 8.52 6.28
N LEU A 181 4.16 8.78 5.26
CA LEU A 181 3.20 9.89 5.23
C LEU A 181 1.76 9.39 5.01
N GLY A 182 1.56 8.09 5.26
CA GLY A 182 0.25 7.47 5.28
C GLY A 182 -0.31 7.17 3.89
N PHE A 183 0.56 6.95 2.91
CA PHE A 183 0.19 6.54 1.56
C PHE A 183 0.47 5.06 1.31
N ASN A 184 -0.44 4.40 0.61
CA ASN A 184 -0.19 3.14 -0.08
C ASN A 184 0.04 3.42 -1.56
N PHE A 185 0.56 2.43 -2.27
CA PHE A 185 0.65 2.48 -3.73
C PHE A 185 0.33 1.11 -4.33
N TYR A 186 -0.12 1.13 -5.58
CA TYR A 186 -0.37 -0.07 -6.35
C TYR A 186 0.41 -0.02 -7.66
N PHE A 187 0.86 -1.19 -8.10
CA PHE A 187 1.40 -1.37 -9.44
C PHE A 187 0.23 -1.50 -10.41
N ASP A 188 0.38 -0.95 -11.60
CA ASP A 188 -0.49 -1.34 -12.70
C ASP A 188 -0.28 -2.83 -12.98
N ALA A 189 -1.37 -3.55 -13.28
CA ALA A 189 -1.43 -5.01 -13.30
C ALA A 189 -0.47 -5.66 -14.32
N ALA A 190 0.13 -4.88 -15.21
CA ALA A 190 1.13 -5.30 -16.19
C ALA A 190 2.54 -5.55 -15.59
N SER A 191 2.83 -5.07 -14.37
CA SER A 191 4.12 -5.27 -13.70
C SER A 191 4.18 -6.64 -13.00
N ASN A 192 4.79 -7.63 -13.68
CA ASN A 192 4.79 -9.03 -13.24
C ASN A 192 5.70 -9.36 -12.03
N ASN A 193 6.54 -8.44 -11.55
CA ASN A 193 7.59 -8.76 -10.58
C ASN A 193 7.48 -8.07 -9.22
N GLY A 194 6.44 -7.24 -8.99
CA GLY A 194 6.24 -6.55 -7.71
C GLY A 194 7.38 -5.59 -7.33
N LYS A 195 8.17 -5.14 -8.32
CA LYS A 195 9.25 -4.16 -8.19
C LYS A 195 8.94 -2.95 -9.06
N LEU A 196 9.45 -1.79 -8.66
CA LEU A 196 9.39 -0.59 -9.50
C LEU A 196 10.37 -0.68 -10.68
N GLU A 197 9.92 -0.14 -11.82
CA GLU A 197 10.73 -0.04 -13.03
C GLU A 197 11.93 0.89 -12.78
N ARG A 198 13.07 0.59 -13.41
CA ARG A 198 14.32 1.36 -13.25
C ARG A 198 14.81 1.85 -14.60
N GLY A 199 15.52 2.97 -14.60
CA GLY A 199 16.10 3.54 -15.82
C GLY A 199 15.09 4.16 -16.79
N ILE A 200 13.80 4.19 -16.43
CA ILE A 200 12.71 4.78 -17.21
C ILE A 200 11.81 5.62 -16.31
N PHE A 201 11.12 6.60 -16.91
CA PHE A 201 10.03 7.29 -16.25
C PHE A 201 8.79 6.40 -16.23
N ALA A 202 8.19 6.25 -15.05
CA ALA A 202 7.00 5.44 -14.84
C ALA A 202 6.08 6.10 -13.81
N TYR A 203 4.90 5.50 -13.63
CA TYR A 203 3.86 6.01 -12.73
C TYR A 203 3.51 4.98 -11.67
N ILE A 204 3.17 5.46 -10.47
CA ILE A 204 2.49 4.67 -9.45
C ILE A 204 1.21 5.36 -9.03
N VAL A 205 0.18 4.56 -8.77
CA VAL A 205 -1.07 5.06 -8.17
C VAL A 205 -0.83 5.25 -6.68
N VAL A 206 -1.07 6.45 -6.16
CA VAL A 206 -0.96 6.78 -4.74
C VAL A 206 -2.34 6.87 -4.12
N VAL A 207 -2.50 6.28 -2.94
CA VAL A 207 -3.79 6.20 -2.24
C VAL A 207 -3.60 6.42 -0.75
N SER A 208 -4.58 7.06 -0.10
CA SER A 208 -4.51 7.32 1.34
C SER A 208 -4.81 6.05 2.15
N PHE A 209 -4.02 5.76 3.19
CA PHE A 209 -4.36 4.71 4.15
C PHE A 209 -5.73 4.92 4.80
N ALA A 210 -6.11 6.17 5.08
CA ALA A 210 -7.39 6.49 5.71
C ALA A 210 -8.59 6.16 4.81
N GLU A 211 -8.43 6.29 3.49
CA GLU A 211 -9.51 6.01 2.54
C GLU A 211 -9.64 4.52 2.25
N GLN A 212 -8.54 3.76 2.29
CA GLN A 212 -8.57 2.28 2.23
C GLN A 212 -9.21 1.64 3.47
N LEU A 213 -9.20 2.35 4.60
CA LEU A 213 -9.82 1.92 5.85
C LEU A 213 -11.33 2.15 5.89
N LEU A 214 -11.87 2.98 4.98
CA LEU A 214 -13.30 3.11 4.81
C LEU A 214 -13.77 1.91 3.97
N PRO A 215 -14.80 1.16 4.40
CA PRO A 215 -15.37 0.13 3.54
C PRO A 215 -15.69 0.79 2.20
N ALA A 216 -15.27 0.15 1.10
CA ALA A 216 -15.57 0.59 -0.25
C ALA A 216 -17.04 1.04 -0.25
N ARG A 217 -17.29 2.34 -0.44
CA ARG A 217 -18.66 2.81 -0.61
C ARG A 217 -19.16 2.01 -1.80
N HIS A 218 -20.08 1.07 -1.54
CA HIS A 218 -20.80 0.40 -2.58
C HIS A 218 -21.38 1.50 -3.48
N GLN A 219 -20.74 1.75 -4.62
CA GLN A 219 -21.51 2.16 -5.76
C GLN A 219 -22.45 0.97 -5.99
N PRO A 220 -23.78 1.15 -5.86
CA PRO A 220 -24.68 0.13 -6.35
C PRO A 220 -24.29 -0.13 -7.81
N PRO A 221 -24.33 -1.38 -8.29
CA PRO A 221 -24.12 -1.64 -9.71
C PRO A 221 -25.07 -0.72 -10.46
N GLY A 222 -24.49 0.26 -11.17
CA GLY A 222 -25.26 1.17 -11.99
C GLY A 222 -26.08 0.31 -12.93
N ASP A 223 -27.39 0.47 -12.87
CA ASP A 223 -28.35 -0.15 -13.76
C ASP A 223 -27.82 0.01 -15.18
N LYS A 224 -27.26 -1.07 -15.73
CA LYS A 224 -27.22 -1.25 -17.17
C LYS A 224 -28.69 -1.28 -17.56
N LYS A 225 -29.22 -0.13 -17.97
CA LYS A 225 -30.44 -0.06 -18.75
C LYS A 225 -30.28 -1.04 -19.89
N VAL A 226 -30.90 -2.21 -19.73
CA VAL A 226 -31.17 -3.10 -20.84
C VAL A 226 -32.02 -2.29 -21.79
N VAL A 227 -31.40 -1.85 -22.89
CA VAL A 227 -32.09 -1.30 -24.04
C VAL A 227 -32.92 -2.46 -24.59
N ILE A 228 -34.19 -2.55 -24.21
CA ILE A 228 -35.15 -3.40 -24.90
C ILE A 228 -35.40 -2.71 -26.25
N GLN A 229 -34.69 -3.18 -27.27
CA GLN A 229 -35.07 -2.92 -28.65
C GLN A 229 -36.47 -3.51 -28.87
N SER A 230 -37.44 -2.63 -29.03
CA SER A 230 -38.73 -2.96 -29.60
C SER A 230 -38.52 -3.45 -31.03
N MET A 231 -38.62 -4.75 -31.26
CA MET A 231 -38.90 -5.28 -32.58
C MET A 231 -40.29 -5.89 -32.58
N LEU A 232 -41.22 -5.09 -33.11
CA LEU A 232 -42.45 -5.55 -33.73
C LEU A 232 -42.09 -6.59 -34.79
N ALA A 233 -42.56 -7.82 -34.59
CA ALA A 233 -42.69 -8.80 -35.66
C ALA A 233 -44.04 -9.51 -35.51
N THR A 234 -44.98 -8.96 -36.26
CA THR A 234 -46.28 -9.52 -36.64
C THR A 234 -46.12 -10.90 -37.29
N GLN A 235 -46.73 -11.94 -36.70
CA GLN A 235 -47.23 -13.15 -37.39
C GLN A 235 -48.36 -13.70 -36.49
N THR A 236 -49.66 -13.51 -36.75
CA THR A 236 -50.50 -14.21 -37.75
C THR A 236 -50.32 -15.73 -37.74
N LYS A 237 -51.21 -16.47 -37.03
CA LYS A 237 -52.23 -17.39 -37.60
C LYS A 237 -52.66 -18.51 -36.63
N VAL A 238 -54.00 -18.65 -36.53
CA VAL A 238 -54.80 -19.91 -36.54
C VAL A 238 -54.66 -20.79 -35.29
N ALA A 239 -55.71 -21.18 -34.55
CA ALA A 239 -57.11 -21.46 -34.90
C ALA A 239 -58.09 -20.91 -33.84
#